data_AF-A0A6P0H1R9-F1
#
_entry.id   AF-A0A6P0H1R9-F1
#
_cell.length_a   1.000
_cell.length_b   1.000
_cell.length_c   1.000
_cell.angle_alpha   90.00
_cell.angle_beta   90.00
_cell.angle_gamma   90.00
#
_symmetry.space_group_name_H-M   'P 1'
#
loop_
_entity.id
_entity.type
_entity.pdbx_description
1 polymer ?
#
loop_
_entity_poly.entity_id
_entity_poly.type
_entity_poly.pdbx_seq_one_letter_code
_entity_poly.pdbx_strand_id
1 'polypeptide(L)' 'MEQLDRTQVRRVIEPLLEAGLTIDQVEVLVFRLGFEAVVGAGPGTVAGVHTLVAAESPEVQAAWAVTVGRMIELAGPT' A
#
# COMPACT_ATOMS: atom_id res chain seq x y z
N MET A 1 13.82 -8.24 12.43
CA MET A 1 12.80 -8.13 11.38
C MET A 1 12.21 -9.51 11.19
N GLU A 2 10.98 -9.72 11.64
CA GLU A 2 10.22 -10.93 11.32
C GLU A 2 10.09 -10.99 9.79
N GLN A 3 10.49 -12.10 9.16
CA GLN A 3 10.31 -12.26 7.73
C GLN A 3 8.81 -12.38 7.47
N LEU A 4 8.24 -11.44 6.71
CA LEU A 4 6.86 -11.55 6.24
C LEU A 4 6.73 -12.81 5.39
N ASP A 5 5.80 -13.68 5.78
CA ASP A 5 5.43 -14.85 4.99
C ASP A 5 4.80 -14.39 3.66
N ARG A 6 5.09 -15.09 2.56
CA ARG A 6 4.52 -14.79 1.23
C ARG A 6 2.99 -14.79 1.22
N THR A 7 2.36 -15.59 2.08
CA THR A 7 0.89 -15.64 2.27
C THR A 7 0.39 -14.37 2.94
N GLN A 8 1.10 -13.85 3.95
CA GLN A 8 0.79 -12.55 4.55
C GLN A 8 0.93 -11.42 3.53
N VAL A 9 2.02 -11.41 2.75
CA VAL A 9 2.22 -10.42 1.68
C VAL A 9 1.09 -10.49 0.66
N ARG A 10 0.70 -11.70 0.22
CA ARG A 10 -0.42 -11.87 -0.71
C ARG A 10 -1.73 -11.35 -0.12
N ARG A 11 -2.01 -11.64 1.15
CA ARG A 11 -3.20 -11.14 1.83
C ARG A 11 -3.22 -9.61 1.89
N VAL A 12 -2.07 -8.94 2.03
CA VAL A 12 -2.02 -7.48 2.05
C VAL A 12 -2.42 -6.86 0.71
N ILE A 13 -1.96 -7.44 -0.40
CA ILE A 13 -2.16 -6.88 -1.74
C ILE A 13 -3.41 -7.40 -2.47
N GLU A 14 -4.04 -8.46 -1.97
CA GLU A 14 -5.26 -9.06 -2.53
C GLU A 14 -6.34 -8.04 -2.93
N PRO A 15 -6.66 -6.99 -2.13
CA PRO A 15 -7.66 -6.00 -2.53
C PRO A 15 -7.32 -5.27 -3.83
N LEU A 16 -6.04 -5.00 -4.08
CA LEU A 16 -5.59 -4.36 -5.31
C LEU A 16 -5.70 -5.29 -6.51
N LEU A 17 -5.46 -6.59 -6.30
CA LEU A 17 -5.63 -7.61 -7.33
C LEU A 17 -7.10 -7.79 -7.70
N GLU A 18 -7.98 -7.78 -6.69
CA GLU A 18 -9.44 -7.83 -6.89
C GLU A 18 -9.95 -6.57 -7.61
N ALA A 19 -9.36 -5.40 -7.34
CA ALA A 19 -9.62 -4.15 -8.06
C ALA A 19 -9.04 -4.12 -9.49
N GLY A 20 -8.43 -5.21 -9.95
CA GLY A 20 -7.96 -5.36 -11.33
C GLY A 20 -6.51 -4.94 -11.58
N LEU A 21 -5.73 -4.62 -10.55
CA LEU A 21 -4.30 -4.33 -10.73
C LEU A 21 -3.51 -5.61 -10.95
N THR A 22 -2.53 -5.50 -11.84
CA THR A 22 -1.47 -6.50 -12.00
C THR A 22 -0.45 -6.41 -10.86
N ILE A 23 0.32 -7.48 -10.66
CA ILE A 23 1.42 -7.49 -9.68
C ILE A 23 2.43 -6.38 -9.97
N ASP A 24 2.78 -6.16 -11.25
CA ASP A 24 3.71 -5.10 -11.66
C ASP A 24 3.21 -3.71 -11.24
N GLN A 25 1.90 -3.44 -11.38
CA GLN A 25 1.30 -2.18 -10.94
C GLN A 25 1.30 -2.03 -9.41
N VAL A 26 1.05 -3.12 -8.69
CA VAL A 26 1.14 -3.14 -7.22
C VAL A 26 2.58 -2.87 -6.75
N GLU A 27 3.58 -3.48 -7.39
CA GLU A 27 5.00 -3.25 -7.08
C GLU A 27 5.38 -1.78 -7.27
N VAL A 28 4.92 -1.14 -8.35
CA VAL A 28 5.13 0.29 -8.60
C VAL A 28 4.49 1.15 -7.51
N LEU A 29 3.25 0.85 -7.11
CA LEU A 29 2.57 1.60 -6.04
C LEU A 29 3.29 1.48 -4.69
N VAL A 30 3.68 0.27 -4.31
CA VAL A 30 4.41 0.03 -3.06
C VAL A 30 5.79 0.67 -3.10
N PHE A 31 6.48 0.63 -4.24
CA PHE A 31 7.76 1.32 -4.42
C PHE A 31 7.60 2.83 -4.27
N ARG A 32 6.59 3.44 -4.89
CA ARG A 32 6.31 4.88 -4.77
C ARG A 32 5.97 5.27 -3.33
N LEU A 33 5.19 4.46 -2.63
CA LEU A 33 4.89 4.66 -1.21
C LEU A 33 6.17 4.65 -0.35
N GLY A 34 7.04 3.66 -0.55
CA GLY A 34 8.32 3.57 0.15
C GLY A 34 9.25 4.74 -0.18
N PHE A 35 9.30 5.14 -1.45
CA PHE A 35 10.10 6.28 -1.90
C PHE A 35 9.62 7.60 -1.27
N GLU A 36 8.31 7.86 -1.27
CA GLU A 36 7.74 9.05 -0.61
C GLU A 36 8.00 9.06 0.90
N ALA A 37 7.92 7.91 1.56
CA ALA A 37 8.26 7.80 2.98
C ALA A 37 9.74 8.10 3.27
N VAL A 38 10.65 7.81 2.34
CA VAL A 38 12.09 8.06 2.46
C VAL A 38 12.47 9.51 2.10
N VAL A 39 11.87 10.06 1.04
CA VAL A 39 12.23 11.37 0.47
C VAL A 39 11.37 12.51 1.01
N GLY A 40 10.20 12.21 1.57
CA GLY A 40 9.26 13.18 2.12
C GLY A 40 9.77 13.89 3.37
N ALA A 41 9.51 15.20 3.46
CA ALA A 41 9.77 16.01 4.65
C ALA A 41 8.67 15.81 5.70
N GLY A 42 8.63 14.64 6.34
CA GLY A 42 7.69 14.33 7.42
C GLY A 42 7.18 12.89 7.38
N PRO A 43 6.56 12.39 8.46
CA PRO A 43 5.96 11.06 8.45
C PRO A 43 4.97 11.01 7.30
N GLY A 44 5.06 9.96 6.46
CA GLY A 44 4.14 9.75 5.35
C GLY A 44 2.70 9.87 5.84
N THR A 45 2.10 11.04 5.66
CA THR A 45 0.78 11.32 6.22
C THR A 45 -0.25 10.53 5.44
N VAL A 46 -1.33 10.10 6.10
CA VAL A 46 -2.45 9.41 5.46
C VAL A 46 -2.92 10.16 4.19
N ALA A 47 -2.86 11.49 4.21
CA ALA A 47 -3.12 12.33 3.04
C ALA A 47 -2.16 12.09 1.86
N GLY A 48 -0.84 12.02 2.10
CA GLY A 48 0.16 11.70 1.07
C GLY A 48 -0.06 10.30 0.46
N VAL A 49 -0.36 9.33 1.31
CA VAL A 49 -0.66 7.96 0.88
C VAL A 49 -1.88 7.90 -0.06
N HIS A 50 -2.92 8.69 0.20
CA HIS A 50 -4.08 8.77 -0.70
C HIS A 50 -3.77 9.51 -2.01
N THR A 51 -2.86 10.48 -2.02
CA THR A 51 -2.50 11.19 -3.26
C THR A 51 -1.82 10.30 -4.30
N LEU A 52 -1.17 9.22 -3.89
CA LEU A 52 -0.51 8.25 -4.79
C LEU A 52 -1.48 7.60 -5.79
N VAL A 53 -2.73 7.39 -5.39
CA VAL A 53 -3.77 6.73 -6.19
C VAL A 53 -4.90 7.68 -6.60
N ALA A 54 -4.74 8.99 -6.42
CA ALA A 54 -5.81 9.97 -6.68
C ALA A 54 -6.28 10.00 -8.15
N ALA A 55 -5.42 9.60 -9.09
CA ALA A 55 -5.75 9.49 -10.51
C ALA A 55 -6.38 8.14 -10.90
N GLU A 56 -6.38 7.16 -9.99
CA GLU A 56 -6.94 5.82 -10.23
C GLU A 56 -8.45 5.78 -10.02
N SER A 57 -9.09 4.68 -10.41
CA SER A 57 -10.53 4.50 -10.22
C SER A 57 -10.92 4.49 -8.73
N PRO A 58 -12.17 4.81 -8.37
CA PRO A 58 -12.64 4.76 -6.98
C PRO A 58 -12.44 3.38 -6.32
N GLU A 59 -12.53 2.31 -7.10
CA GLU A 59 -12.32 0.93 -6.65
C GLU A 59 -10.87 0.69 -6.23
N VAL A 60 -9.91 1.17 -7.03
CA VAL A 60 -8.48 1.09 -6.72
C VAL A 60 -8.13 1.95 -5.50
N GLN A 61 -8.74 3.14 -5.39
CA GLN A 61 -8.54 4.01 -4.22
C GLN A 61 -9.03 3.35 -2.92
N ALA A 62 -10.18 2.69 -2.96
CA ALA A 62 -10.72 1.94 -1.83
C ALA A 62 -9.83 0.72 -1.49
N ALA A 63 -9.43 -0.06 -2.50
CA ALA A 63 -8.52 -1.19 -2.33
C ALA A 63 -7.17 -0.77 -1.72
N TRP A 64 -6.62 0.36 -2.17
CA TRP A 64 -5.40 0.93 -1.63
C TRP A 64 -5.51 1.27 -0.15
N ALA A 65 -6.61 1.90 0.27
CA ALA A 65 -6.86 2.20 1.67
C ALA A 65 -6.89 0.93 2.55
N VAL A 66 -7.52 -0.15 2.06
CA VAL A 66 -7.54 -1.45 2.75
C VAL A 66 -6.14 -2.06 2.81
N THR A 67 -5.38 -2.05 1.72
CA THR A 67 -4.01 -2.56 1.67
C THR A 67 -3.09 -1.84 2.67
N VAL A 68 -3.14 -0.50 2.71
CA VAL A 68 -2.36 0.30 3.67
C VAL A 68 -2.78 0.00 5.11
N GLY A 69 -4.09 -0.15 5.38
CA GLY A 69 -4.59 -0.58 6.69
C GLY A 69 -3.99 -1.92 7.12
N ARG A 70 -4.01 -2.92 6.23
CA ARG A 70 -3.38 -4.24 6.48
C ARG A 70 -1.87 -4.15 6.73
N MET A 71 -1.16 -3.25 6.04
CA MET A 71 0.27 -2.99 6.28
C MET A 71 0.53 -2.42 7.67
N ILE A 72 -0.30 -1.48 8.13
CA ILE A 72 -0.19 -0.88 9.47
C ILE A 72 -0.48 -1.92 10.55
N GLU A 73 -1.52 -2.74 10.37
CA GLU A 73 -1.85 -3.83 11.30
C GLU A 73 -0.70 -4.85 11.43
N LEU A 74 -0.03 -5.17 10.33
CA LEU A 74 1.14 -6.06 10.33
C LEU A 74 2.36 -5.46 11.03
N ALA A 75 2.52 -4.14 11.02
CA ALA A 75 3.62 -3.48 11.73
C ALA A 75 3.47 -3.57 13.26
N GLY A 76 2.25 -3.83 13.76
CA GLY A 76 1.94 -3.90 15.19
C GLY A 76 2.02 -2.54 15.91
N PRO A 77 1.60 -2.47 17.18
CA PRO A 77 1.82 -1.28 17.99
C PRO A 77 3.33 -1.11 18.24
N THR A 78 3.91 -0.02 17.75
CA THR A 78 5.26 0.45 18.09
C THR A 78 5.36 0.90 19.53
#